data_AF-A0A2I1EFX6-F1
#
_entry.id   AF-A0A2I1EFX6-F1
#
_cell.length_a   1.000
_cell.length_b   1.000
_cell.length_c   1.000
_cell.angle_alpha   90.00
_cell.angle_beta   90.00
_cell.angle_gamma   90.00
#
_symmetry.space_group_name_H-M   'P 1'
#
loop_
_entity.id
_entity.type
_entity.pdbx_description
1 polymer ?
#
loop_
_entity_poly.entity_id
_entity_poly.type
_entity_poly.pdbx_seq_one_letter_code
_entity_poly.pdbx_strand_id
1 'polypeptide(L)' 'RVLGNSCLSSESMTVDECIDNCRKDNYKFAGLEARTQCFCGNSYNSINRLIGSEQCRASCPGNNSQICGG' A
#
# COMPACT_ATOMS: atom_id res chain seq x y z
N ARG A 1 7.77 -3.12 6.50
CA ARG A 1 6.31 -3.03 6.73
C ARG A 1 5.97 -2.11 7.88
N VAL A 2 5.19 -1.06 7.58
CA VAL A 2 4.84 0.03 8.51
C VAL A 2 3.42 -0.11 9.07
N LEU A 3 2.49 -0.62 8.25
CA LEU A 3 1.11 -0.91 8.63
C LEU A 3 0.97 -2.39 9.01
N GLY A 4 0.39 -2.66 10.19
CA GLY A 4 0.29 -4.00 10.76
C GLY A 4 -0.68 -4.93 10.03
N ASN A 5 -1.77 -4.39 9.47
CA ASN A 5 -2.86 -5.20 8.93
C ASN A 5 -2.85 -5.23 7.40
N SER A 6 -2.66 -6.43 6.83
CA SER A 6 -2.90 -6.67 5.41
C SER A 6 -4.40 -6.79 5.21
N CYS A 7 -4.96 -5.98 4.32
CA CYS A 7 -6.41 -6.00 4.06
C CYS A 7 -6.74 -6.69 2.73
N LEU A 8 -5.87 -6.57 1.73
CA LEU A 8 -6.13 -7.04 0.37
C LEU A 8 -4.82 -7.38 -0.33
N SER A 9 -4.86 -8.41 -1.19
CA SER A 9 -3.82 -8.69 -2.18
C SER A 9 -4.52 -8.93 -3.52
N SER A 10 -4.11 -8.21 -4.57
CA SER A 10 -4.75 -8.25 -5.89
C SER A 10 -3.69 -8.31 -6.99
N GLU A 11 -3.87 -9.22 -7.95
CA GLU A 11 -3.00 -9.28 -9.15
C GLU A 11 -3.25 -8.13 -10.12
N SER A 12 -4.35 -7.39 -9.95
CA SER A 12 -4.69 -6.17 -10.68
C SER A 12 -4.73 -4.95 -9.76
N MET A 13 -3.90 -4.95 -8.70
CA MET A 13 -3.86 -3.86 -7.72
C MET A 13 -3.65 -2.49 -8.36
N THR A 14 -4.37 -1.50 -7.84
CA THR A 14 -4.19 -0.07 -8.13
C THR A 14 -4.09 0.73 -6.83
N VAL A 15 -3.59 1.97 -6.91
CA VAL A 15 -3.57 2.87 -5.74
C VAL A 15 -4.99 3.16 -5.26
N ASP A 16 -5.90 3.41 -6.20
CA ASP A 16 -7.29 3.74 -5.90
C ASP A 16 -8.01 2.57 -5.22
N GLU A 17 -7.82 1.34 -5.70
CA GLU A 17 -8.41 0.12 -5.10
C GLU A 17 -7.99 -0.05 -3.63
N CYS A 18 -6.70 0.13 -3.34
CA CYS A 18 -6.19 0.02 -1.98
C CYS A 18 -6.76 1.12 -1.05
N ILE A 19 -6.78 2.36 -1.53
CA ILE A 19 -7.34 3.50 -0.78
C ILE A 19 -8.82 3.28 -0.50
N ASP A 20 -9.60 2.89 -1.51
CA ASP A 20 -11.03 2.68 -1.38
C ASP A 20 -11.36 1.51 -0.45
N ASN A 21 -10.57 0.44 -0.49
CA ASN A 21 -10.70 -0.67 0.45
C ASN A 21 -10.47 -0.20 1.90
N CYS A 22 -9.36 0.49 2.15
CA CYS A 22 -9.08 1.02 3.49
C CYS A 22 -10.13 2.02 3.98
N ARG A 23 -10.66 2.86 3.08
CA ARG A 23 -11.73 3.81 3.41
C ARG A 23 -13.04 3.12 3.77
N LYS A 24 -13.41 2.03 3.09
CA LYS A 24 -14.64 1.26 3.40
C LYS A 24 -14.64 0.76 4.84
N ASP A 25 -13.46 0.37 5.34
CA ASP A 25 -13.27 -0.12 6.70
C ASP A 25 -12.89 0.99 7.70
N ASN A 26 -13.04 2.28 7.32
CA ASN A 26 -12.77 3.45 8.15
C ASN A 26 -11.30 3.56 8.64
N TYR A 27 -10.34 3.09 7.85
CA TYR A 27 -8.92 3.29 8.13
C TYR A 27 -8.43 4.64 7.60
N LYS A 28 -7.55 5.30 8.38
CA LYS A 28 -6.93 6.59 8.02
C LYS A 28 -5.78 6.49 7.02
N PHE A 29 -5.05 5.37 7.05
CA PHE A 29 -3.86 5.15 6.25
C PHE A 29 -4.04 3.92 5.37
N ALA A 30 -3.54 4.04 4.14
CA ALA A 30 -3.36 2.97 3.18
C ALA A 30 -1.89 2.88 2.79
N GLY A 31 -1.37 1.68 2.62
CA GLY A 31 0.01 1.42 2.23
C GLY A 31 0.07 0.28 1.22
N LEU A 32 0.96 0.40 0.23
CA LEU A 32 1.17 -0.58 -0.82
C LEU A 32 2.57 -1.16 -0.70
N GLU A 33 2.69 -2.48 -0.71
CA GLU A 33 3.97 -3.20 -0.75
C GLU A 33 3.91 -4.30 -1.81
N ALA A 34 5.07 -4.74 -2.32
CA ALA A 34 5.19 -5.85 -3.26
C ALA A 34 4.31 -5.74 -4.53
N ARG A 35 3.92 -4.52 -4.93
CA ARG A 35 3.06 -4.18 -6.09
C ARG A 35 1.59 -4.60 -5.96
N THR A 36 1.31 -5.67 -5.23
CA THR A 36 0.00 -6.32 -5.17
C THR A 36 -0.63 -6.27 -3.78
N GLN A 37 0.13 -5.92 -2.74
CA GLN A 37 -0.33 -5.99 -1.36
C GLN A 37 -0.77 -4.61 -0.87
N CYS A 38 -1.96 -4.57 -0.27
CA CYS A 38 -2.52 -3.41 0.37
C CYS A 38 -2.62 -3.63 1.89
N PHE A 39 -2.28 -2.58 2.62
CA PHE A 39 -2.31 -2.53 4.07
C PHE A 39 -3.11 -1.33 4.53
N CYS A 40 -3.91 -1.52 5.56
CA CYS A 40 -4.67 -0.44 6.18
C CYS A 40 -4.27 -0.27 7.64
N GLY A 41 -4.41 0.96 8.14
CA GLY A 41 -4.24 1.23 9.55
C GLY A 41 -4.80 2.58 9.97
N ASN A 42 -5.13 2.70 11.24
CA ASN A 42 -5.48 3.98 11.86
C ASN A 42 -4.28 4.68 12.53
N SER A 43 -3.17 3.94 12.59
CA SER A 43 -1.86 4.34 13.08
C SER A 43 -0.82 3.49 12.33
N TYR A 44 0.42 3.95 12.34
CA TYR A 44 1.55 3.20 11.85
C TYR A 44 2.49 2.88 13.01
N ASN A 45 3.17 1.74 12.90
CA ASN A 45 4.22 1.40 13.86
C ASN A 45 5.39 2.38 13.75
N SER A 46 6.26 2.43 14.76
CA SER A 46 7.47 3.25 14.70
C SER A 46 8.23 2.99 13.41
N ILE A 47 8.54 4.06 12.67
CA ILE A 47 9.32 3.97 11.45
C ILE A 47 10.77 3.72 11.86
N ASN A 48 11.12 2.44 12.02
CA ASN A 48 12.46 2.03 12.47
C ASN A 48 13.53 2.32 11.41
N ARG A 49 13.14 2.39 10.14
CA ARG A 49 14.04 2.65 9.01
C ARG A 49 13.28 3.28 7.85
N LEU A 50 13.72 4.46 7.43
CA LEU A 50 13.37 5.05 6.15
C LEU A 50 14.25 4.42 5.07
N ILE A 51 13.62 3.97 3.99
CA ILE A 51 14.31 3.49 2.80
C ILE A 51 14.26 4.56 1.70
N GLY A 52 15.19 4.50 0.75
CA GLY A 52 15.18 5.42 -0.38
C GLY A 52 13.91 5.24 -1.20
N SER A 53 13.34 6.34 -1.69
CA SER A 53 12.10 6.31 -2.50
C SER A 53 12.21 5.41 -3.73
N GLU A 54 13.42 5.20 -4.24
CA GLU A 54 13.73 4.27 -5.34
C GLU A 54 13.22 2.84 -5.07
N GLN A 55 13.23 2.42 -3.81
CA GLN A 55 12.74 1.09 -3.41
C GLN A 55 11.22 0.99 -3.42
N CYS A 56 10.50 2.09 -3.58
CA CYS A 56 9.05 2.15 -3.61
C CYS A 56 8.51 2.60 -4.98
N ARG A 57 9.24 2.37 -6.08
CA ARG A 57 8.89 2.81 -7.45
C ARG A 57 8.31 1.70 -8.35
N ALA A 58 7.92 0.58 -7.79
CA ALA A 58 7.35 -0.50 -8.57
C ALA A 58 5.95 -0.13 -9.07
N SER A 59 5.72 -0.30 -10.38
CA SER A 59 4.44 0.00 -11.00
C SER A 59 3.35 -0.97 -10.54
N CYS A 60 2.16 -0.42 -10.33
CA CYS A 60 0.96 -1.19 -10.02
C CYS A 60 0.57 -2.09 -11.21
N PRO A 61 0.21 -3.36 -10.99
CA PRO A 61 -0.14 -4.26 -12.08
C PRO A 61 -1.50 -3.94 -12.73
N GLY A 62 -2.44 -3.33 -12.00
CA GLY A 62 -3.72 -2.88 -12.56
C GLY A 62 -3.64 -1.54 -13.29
N ASN A 63 -2.60 -0.74 -13.03
CA ASN A 63 -2.38 0.54 -13.70
C ASN A 63 -0.89 0.92 -13.65
N ASN A 64 -0.17 0.69 -14.75
CA ASN A 64 1.27 0.94 -14.83
C ASN A 64 1.68 2.42 -14.70
N SER A 65 0.72 3.36 -14.77
CA SER A 65 0.98 4.80 -14.53
C SER A 65 1.01 5.14 -13.04
N GLN A 66 0.61 4.20 -12.17
CA GLN A 66 0.61 4.34 -10.73
C GLN A 66 1.76 3.56 -10.10
N ILE A 67 2.17 4.01 -8.92
CA ILE A 67 3.26 3.42 -8.14
C ILE A 67 2.66 2.69 -6.93
N CYS A 68 2.94 1.40 -6.80
CA CYS A 68 2.42 0.50 -5.76
C CYS A 68 3.53 -0.04 -4.85
N GLY A 69 4.44 0.83 -4.43
CA GLY A 69 5.51 0.47 -3.50
C GLY A 69 6.63 -0.31 -4.17
N GLY A 70 7.09 -1.39 -3.55
CA GLY A 70 8.16 -2.26 -4.03
C GLY A 70 8.31 -3.47 -3.15
#